data_AF-A0A7I7XTH9-F1
#
_entry.id   AF-A0A7I7XTH9-F1
#
_cell.length_a   1.000
_cell.length_b   1.000
_cell.length_c   1.000
_cell.angle_alpha   90.00
_cell.angle_beta   90.00
_cell.angle_gamma   90.00
#
_symmetry.space_group_name_H-M   'P 1'
#
loop_
_entity.id
_entity.type
_entity.pdbx_description
1 polymer ?
#
loop_
_entity_poly.entity_id
_entity_poly.type
_entity_poly.pdbx_seq_one_letter_code
_entity_poly.pdbx_strand_id
1 'polypeptide(L)'
;MGDSHSDPVDHVRTTRPHAGETFKNGANAPGLISGAVAVVALVAGIFAFAAGHATVGIVGVVIAVILGVVAGVWLFVSHRKVRAAERDWLAKHPEAPAQPPSS
;
A
#
# COMPACT_ATOMS: atom_id res chain seq x y z
N MET A 1 24.23 -11.60 -3.58
CA MET A 1 24.44 -10.19 -3.21
C MET A 1 23.05 -9.60 -2.98
N GLY A 2 22.59 -9.60 -1.74
CA GLY A 2 21.26 -9.10 -1.37
C GLY A 2 21.45 -7.78 -0.65
N ASP A 3 21.25 -6.68 -1.37
CA ASP A 3 21.36 -5.35 -0.78
C ASP A 3 20.09 -5.09 0.03
N SER A 4 20.19 -5.30 1.34
CA SER A 4 19.22 -4.86 2.33
C SER A 4 19.34 -3.34 2.49
N HIS A 5 18.85 -2.59 1.50
CA HIS A 5 18.78 -1.14 1.59
C HIS A 5 17.57 -0.77 2.45
N SER A 6 17.85 -0.43 3.71
CA SER A 6 16.86 -0.01 4.71
C SER A 6 16.53 1.48 4.63
N ASP A 7 16.92 2.15 3.54
CA ASP A 7 16.67 3.56 3.29
C ASP A 7 15.68 3.69 2.12
N PRO A 8 14.45 4.17 2.37
CA PRO A 8 13.43 4.32 1.33
C PRO A 8 13.72 5.49 0.38
N VAL A 9 14.69 6.35 0.68
CA VAL A 9 14.94 7.58 -0.08
C VAL A 9 16.31 7.53 -0.75
N ASP A 10 16.31 7.55 -2.09
CA ASP A 10 17.54 7.71 -2.87
C ASP A 10 17.96 9.19 -2.86
N HIS A 11 18.87 9.52 -1.94
CA HIS A 11 19.41 10.87 -1.76
C HIS A 11 20.42 11.29 -2.84
N VAL A 12 20.76 10.41 -3.78
CA VAL A 12 21.99 10.62 -4.56
C VAL A 12 21.72 11.19 -5.94
N ARG A 13 20.51 11.12 -6.54
CA ARG A 13 20.37 11.64 -7.92
C ARG A 13 19.02 11.94 -8.59
N THR A 14 17.89 12.20 -7.91
CA THR A 14 16.65 12.61 -8.65
C THR A 14 15.87 13.76 -8.03
N THR A 15 15.23 14.57 -8.88
CA THR A 15 14.40 15.75 -8.52
C THR A 15 12.97 15.38 -8.09
N ARG A 16 12.61 14.08 -8.02
CA ARG A 16 11.33 13.57 -7.51
C ARG A 16 11.51 12.24 -6.74
N PRO A 17 11.98 12.30 -5.48
CA PRO A 17 12.31 11.10 -4.69
C PRO A 17 11.12 10.17 -4.37
N HIS A 18 9.88 10.65 -4.53
CA HIS A 18 8.65 9.92 -4.17
C HIS A 18 7.88 9.37 -5.40
N ALA A 19 8.40 9.54 -6.62
CA ALA A 19 7.70 9.07 -7.82
C ALA A 19 7.76 7.53 -7.94
N GLY A 20 6.63 6.87 -7.73
CA GLY A 20 6.49 5.41 -7.90
C GLY A 20 6.72 4.58 -6.63
N GLU A 21 6.84 5.21 -5.45
CA GLU A 21 6.99 4.51 -4.17
C GLU A 21 5.89 3.47 -3.90
N THR A 22 4.64 3.77 -4.30
CA THR A 22 3.52 2.84 -4.10
C THR A 22 3.75 1.51 -4.82
N PHE A 23 4.32 1.52 -6.03
CA PHE A 23 4.54 0.30 -6.83
C PHE A 23 5.93 -0.32 -6.67
N LYS A 24 6.95 0.46 -6.31
CA LYS A 24 8.35 -0.01 -6.22
C LYS A 24 8.79 -0.36 -4.80
N ASN A 25 8.15 0.20 -3.77
CA ASN A 25 8.45 -0.16 -2.38
C ASN A 25 7.78 -1.50 -2.03
N GLY A 26 8.59 -2.54 -1.82
CA GLY A 26 8.13 -3.90 -1.50
C GLY A 26 7.25 -3.97 -0.25
N ALA A 27 7.36 -3.00 0.66
CA ALA A 27 6.53 -2.91 1.87
C ALA A 27 5.03 -2.67 1.57
N ASN A 28 4.69 -2.08 0.42
CA ASN A 28 3.31 -1.81 0.00
C ASN A 28 2.69 -2.95 -0.82
N ALA A 29 3.51 -3.87 -1.33
CA ALA A 29 3.09 -4.95 -2.21
C ALA A 29 1.96 -5.84 -1.63
N PRO A 30 1.97 -6.24 -0.34
CA PRO A 30 0.89 -7.09 0.21
C PRO A 30 -0.48 -6.40 0.21
N GLY A 31 -0.52 -5.10 0.53
CA GLY A 31 -1.75 -4.29 0.51
C GLY A 31 -2.30 -4.11 -0.91
N LEU A 32 -1.42 -3.91 -1.88
CA LEU A 32 -1.82 -3.78 -3.29
C LEU A 32 -2.33 -5.09 -3.89
N ILE A 33 -1.65 -6.21 -3.62
CA ILE A 33 -2.07 -7.52 -4.10
C ILE A 33 -3.44 -7.87 -3.50
N SER A 34 -3.62 -7.71 -2.19
CA SER A 34 -4.91 -7.97 -1.54
C SER A 34 -6.02 -7.07 -2.10
N GLY A 35 -5.74 -5.79 -2.35
CA GLY A 35 -6.68 -4.87 -3.00
C GLY A 35 -7.07 -5.29 -4.41
N ALA A 36 -6.11 -5.73 -5.23
CA ALA A 36 -6.38 -6.23 -6.57
C ALA A 36 -7.27 -7.49 -6.55
N VAL A 37 -6.99 -8.43 -5.65
CA VAL A 37 -7.83 -9.63 -5.47
C VAL A 37 -9.23 -9.26 -4.97
N ALA A 38 -9.35 -8.28 -4.08
CA ALA A 38 -10.64 -7.77 -3.62
C ALA A 38 -11.51 -7.27 -4.78
N VAL A 39 -10.92 -6.49 -5.70
CA VAL A 39 -11.63 -5.97 -6.88
C VAL A 39 -12.10 -7.11 -7.79
N VAL A 40 -11.24 -8.09 -8.07
CA VAL A 40 -11.61 -9.25 -8.88
C VAL A 40 -12.76 -10.04 -8.24
N ALA A 41 -12.69 -10.30 -6.94
CA ALA A 41 -13.74 -10.99 -6.20
C ALA A 41 -15.07 -10.23 -6.23
N LEU A 42 -15.03 -8.89 -6.14
CA LEU A 42 -16.22 -8.04 -6.22
C LEU A 42 -16.89 -8.15 -7.58
N VAL A 43 -16.11 -8.00 -8.67
CA VAL A 43 -16.62 -8.10 -10.04
C VAL A 43 -17.24 -9.47 -10.29
N ALA A 44 -16.57 -10.55 -9.86
CA ALA A 44 -17.08 -11.90 -9.96
C ALA A 44 -18.39 -12.09 -9.16
N GLY A 45 -18.48 -11.53 -7.95
CA GLY A 45 -19.68 -11.57 -7.12
C GLY A 45 -20.87 -10.84 -7.78
N ILE A 46 -20.64 -9.65 -8.31
CA ILE A 46 -21.66 -8.89 -9.05
C ILE A 46 -22.12 -9.66 -10.28
N PHE A 47 -21.18 -10.24 -11.04
CA PHE A 47 -21.51 -11.07 -12.19
C PHE A 47 -22.37 -12.29 -11.80
N ALA A 48 -22.04 -12.95 -10.69
CA ALA A 48 -22.82 -14.08 -10.19
C ALA A 48 -24.26 -13.68 -9.81
N PHE A 49 -24.46 -12.49 -9.23
CA PHE A 49 -25.81 -11.96 -9.01
C PHE A 49 -26.56 -11.74 -10.32
N ALA A 50 -25.91 -11.14 -11.33
CA ALA A 50 -26.50 -10.94 -12.65
C ALA A 50 -26.85 -12.27 -13.34
N ALA A 51 -26.07 -13.31 -13.09
CA ALA A 51 -26.32 -14.67 -13.59
C ALA A 51 -27.36 -15.46 -12.76
N GLY A 52 -27.96 -14.87 -11.73
CA GLY A 52 -28.97 -15.52 -10.89
C GLY A 52 -28.42 -16.42 -9.78
N HIS A 53 -27.10 -16.45 -9.58
CA HIS A 53 -26.43 -17.22 -8.53
C HIS A 53 -26.22 -16.39 -7.26
N ALA A 54 -27.31 -16.14 -6.53
CA ALA A 54 -27.29 -15.27 -5.35
C ALA A 54 -26.28 -15.69 -4.26
N THR A 55 -26.20 -16.97 -3.93
CA THR A 55 -25.27 -17.47 -2.90
C THR A 55 -23.81 -17.21 -3.28
N VAL A 56 -23.44 -17.46 -4.54
CA VAL A 56 -22.09 -17.22 -5.05
C VAL A 56 -21.78 -15.73 -5.06
N GLY A 57 -22.76 -14.89 -5.45
CA GLY A 57 -22.65 -13.44 -5.39
C GLY A 57 -22.37 -12.93 -3.99
N ILE A 58 -23.12 -13.40 -2.99
CA ILE A 58 -22.94 -13.02 -1.57
C ILE A 58 -21.53 -13.39 -1.11
N VAL A 59 -21.10 -14.63 -1.36
CA VAL A 59 -19.76 -15.10 -0.96
C VAL A 59 -18.66 -14.25 -1.61
N GLY A 60 -18.78 -13.95 -2.90
CA GLY A 60 -17.83 -13.09 -3.62
C GLY A 60 -17.72 -11.69 -3.02
N VAL A 61 -18.87 -11.06 -2.69
CA VAL A 61 -18.89 -9.74 -2.04
C VAL A 61 -18.28 -9.78 -0.65
N VAL A 62 -18.58 -10.79 0.16
CA VAL A 62 -18.00 -10.95 1.51
C VAL A 62 -16.47 -11.07 1.44
N ILE A 63 -15.96 -11.89 0.52
CA ILE A 63 -14.52 -12.03 0.29
C ILE A 63 -13.90 -10.69 -0.13
N ALA A 64 -14.54 -9.99 -1.07
CA ALA A 64 -14.07 -8.68 -1.52
C ALA A 64 -13.99 -7.66 -0.38
N VAL A 65 -15.00 -7.61 0.49
CA VAL A 65 -15.01 -6.71 1.66
C VAL A 65 -13.86 -7.03 2.61
N ILE A 66 -13.66 -8.30 2.95
CA ILE A 66 -12.59 -8.71 3.86
C ILE A 66 -11.22 -8.34 3.28
N LEU A 67 -10.97 -8.68 2.02
CA LEU A 67 -9.71 -8.37 1.36
C LEU A 67 -9.49 -6.86 1.20
N GLY A 68 -10.55 -6.10 0.91
CA GLY A 68 -10.50 -4.65 0.83
C GLY A 68 -10.15 -3.99 2.16
N VAL A 69 -10.72 -4.48 3.27
CA VAL A 69 -10.38 -4.01 4.62
C VAL A 69 -8.92 -4.35 4.95
N VAL A 70 -8.47 -5.58 4.68
CA VAL A 70 -7.08 -5.99 4.91
C VAL A 70 -6.11 -5.11 4.10
N ALA A 71 -6.41 -4.87 2.82
CA ALA A 71 -5.64 -4.00 1.94
C ALA A 71 -5.54 -2.57 2.49
N GLY A 72 -6.69 -1.98 2.88
CA GLY A 72 -6.75 -0.63 3.43
C GLY A 72 -5.98 -0.50 4.74
N VAL A 73 -6.13 -1.45 5.66
CA VAL A 73 -5.38 -1.48 6.93
C VAL A 73 -3.89 -1.61 6.67
N TRP A 74 -3.47 -2.47 5.75
CA TRP A 74 -2.06 -2.65 5.41
C TRP A 74 -1.44 -1.36 4.89
N LEU A 75 -2.07 -0.71 3.91
CA LEU A 75 -1.59 0.55 3.35
C LEU A 75 -1.53 1.64 4.43
N PHE A 76 -2.54 1.74 5.28
CA PHE A 76 -2.56 2.72 6.37
C PHE A 76 -1.42 2.50 7.38
N VAL A 77 -1.17 1.26 7.78
CA VAL A 77 -0.08 0.91 8.69
C VAL A 77 1.28 1.18 8.03
N SER A 78 1.45 0.82 6.76
CA SER A 78 2.69 1.09 6.00
C SER A 78 2.99 2.59 5.95
N HIS A 79 2.01 3.43 5.63
CA HIS A 79 2.17 4.89 5.65
C HIS A 79 2.55 5.42 7.03
N ARG A 80 1.96 4.89 8.11
CA ARG A 80 2.30 5.29 9.49
C ARG A 80 3.72 4.88 9.89
N LYS A 81 4.17 3.70 9.48
CA LYS A 81 5.53 3.21 9.78
C LYS A 81 6.59 4.06 9.09
N VAL A 82 6.37 4.43 7.82
CA VAL A 82 7.28 5.35 7.09
C VAL A 82 7.37 6.71 7.81
N ARG A 83 6.23 7.31 8.16
CA ARG A 83 6.19 8.59 8.90
C ARG A 83 6.77 8.51 10.32
N ALA A 84 6.78 7.34 10.95
CA ALA A 84 7.44 7.16 12.25
C ALA A 84 8.96 7.09 12.08
N ALA A 85 9.44 6.32 11.08
CA ALA A 85 10.86 6.22 10.77
C ALA A 85 11.47 7.58 10.35
N GLU A 86 10.74 8.37 9.56
CA GLU A 86 11.17 9.70 9.14
C GLU A 86 11.30 10.67 10.34
N ARG A 87 10.33 10.62 11.27
CA ARG A 87 10.38 11.43 12.51
C ARG A 87 11.54 11.04 13.42
N ASP A 88 11.81 9.74 13.56
CA ASP A 88 12.94 9.24 14.35
C ASP A 88 14.30 9.59 13.72
N TRP A 89 14.37 9.64 12.39
CA TRP A 89 15.58 10.03 11.66
C TRP A 89 15.84 11.54 11.78
N LEU A 90 14.81 12.38 11.62
CA LEU A 90 14.89 13.85 11.82
C LEU A 90 15.27 14.21 13.27
N ALA A 91 14.76 13.48 14.26
CA ALA A 91 15.14 13.69 15.67
C ALA A 91 16.62 13.39 15.95
N LYS A 92 17.26 12.55 15.12
CA LYS A 92 18.68 12.17 15.26
C LYS A 92 19.62 13.03 14.40
N HIS A 93 19.11 13.77 13.41
CA HIS A 93 19.91 14.59 12.48
C HIS A 93 19.31 16.01 12.36
N PRO A 94 19.42 16.84 13.41
CA PRO A 94 18.84 18.20 13.45
C PRO A 94 19.44 19.17 12.41
N GLU A 95 20.58 18.84 11.82
CA GLU A 95 21.26 19.59 10.76
C GLU A 95 20.70 19.37 9.35
N ALA A 96 19.83 18.37 9.15
CA ALA A 96 19.22 18.09 7.86
C ALA A 96 18.03 19.05 7.61
N PRO A 97 17.96 19.73 6.44
CA PRO A 97 16.83 20.59 6.14
C PRO A 97 15.55 19.75 6.03
N ALA A 98 14.60 20.00 6.94
CA ALA A 98 13.29 19.36 6.93
C ALA A 98 12.61 19.60 5.58
N GLN A 99 12.45 18.55 4.77
CA GLN A 99 11.74 18.67 3.50
C GLN A 99 10.24 18.79 3.77
N PRO A 100 9.54 19.76 3.15
CA PRO A 100 8.11 19.93 3.36
C PRO A 100 7.36 18.74 2.73
N PRO A 101 6.23 18.31 3.34
CA PRO A 101 5.46 17.20 2.82
C PRO A 101 4.94 17.53 1.42
N SER A 102 5.43 16.84 0.40
CA SER A 102 4.81 16.89 -0.93
C SER A 102 3.47 16.15 -0.86
N SER A 103 2.38 16.91 -0.91
CA SER A 103 1.02 16.37 -1.10
C SER A 103 0.83 15.86 -2.52
#